data_AF-A0A956WA38-F1
#
_entry.id   AF-A0A956WA38-F1
#
_cell.length_a   1.000
_cell.length_b   1.000
_cell.length_c   1.000
_cell.angle_alpha   90.00
_cell.angle_beta   90.00
_cell.angle_gamma   90.00
#
_symmetry.space_group_name_H-M   'P 1'
#
loop_
_entity.id
_entity.type
_entity.pdbx_description
1 polymer ?
#
loop_
_entity_poly.entity_id
_entity_poly.type
_entity_poly.pdbx_seq_one_letter_code
_entity_poly.pdbx_strand_id
1 'polypeptide(L)'
;MTEAQCSHLDQIRDVAPRTPNGCEECLKTGDRWVHLRLCKICGHVGCCDSSPNKHATKHFHATNHPIIQSFEPGEDWLWCYVDQIAMEPAGS
;
A
#
# COMPACT_ATOMS: atom_id res chain seq x y z
N MET A 1 19.78 -16.82 3.76
CA MET A 1 19.70 -15.56 2.99
C MET A 1 18.98 -14.59 3.90
N THR A 2 19.66 -13.54 4.36
CA THR A 2 19.09 -12.61 5.33
C THR A 2 17.95 -11.86 4.63
N GLU A 3 16.71 -12.17 4.97
CA GLU A 3 15.58 -11.31 4.64
C GLU A 3 15.95 -9.91 5.13
N ALA A 4 15.96 -8.94 4.22
CA ALA A 4 16.21 -7.56 4.58
C ALA A 4 15.10 -7.14 5.55
N GLN A 5 15.43 -7.06 6.83
CA GLN A 5 14.47 -6.63 7.85
C GLN A 5 14.24 -5.14 7.68
N CYS A 6 13.08 -4.79 7.12
CA CYS A 6 12.56 -3.44 7.16
C CYS A 6 12.31 -3.04 8.62
N SER A 7 13.00 -2.01 9.09
CA SER A 7 12.79 -1.48 10.45
C SER A 7 11.44 -0.79 10.62
N HIS A 8 10.71 -0.55 9.52
CA HIS A 8 9.42 0.12 9.53
C HIS A 8 8.25 -0.83 9.83
N LEU A 9 8.46 -2.15 9.89
CA LEU A 9 7.40 -3.14 10.16
C LEU A 9 6.68 -2.90 11.49
N ASP A 10 7.35 -2.31 12.47
CA ASP A 10 6.78 -1.86 13.75
C ASP A 10 5.63 -0.83 13.58
N GLN A 11 5.59 -0.10 12.47
CA GLN A 11 4.55 0.89 12.20
C GLN A 11 3.26 0.26 11.68
N ILE A 12 3.28 -1.04 11.30
CA ILE A 12 2.09 -1.75 10.83
C ILE A 12 1.05 -1.81 11.93
N ARG A 13 -0.19 -1.50 11.57
CA ARG A 13 -1.36 -1.57 12.43
C ARG A 13 -2.41 -2.48 11.81
N ASP A 14 -3.27 -3.03 12.67
CA ASP A 14 -4.50 -3.68 12.21
C ASP A 14 -5.48 -2.60 11.73
N VAL A 15 -5.44 -2.33 10.42
CA VAL A 15 -6.25 -1.32 9.77
C VAL A 15 -7.11 -1.95 8.68
N ALA A 16 -8.41 -1.64 8.74
CA ALA A 16 -9.31 -1.95 7.65
C ALA A 16 -9.11 -0.97 6.47
N PRO A 17 -9.30 -1.42 5.22
CA PRO A 17 -9.33 -0.51 4.07
C PRO A 17 -10.47 0.48 4.22
N ARG A 18 -10.16 1.78 4.18
CA ARG A 18 -11.17 2.86 4.23
C ARG A 18 -12.12 2.81 3.03
N THR A 19 -11.58 2.40 1.88
CA THR A 19 -12.34 2.25 0.64
C THR A 19 -12.13 0.83 0.08
N PRO A 20 -12.90 -0.16 0.55
CA PRO A 20 -12.75 -1.54 0.10
C PRO A 20 -13.08 -1.74 -1.40
N ASN A 21 -13.78 -0.77 -2.00
CA ASN A 21 -14.20 -0.83 -3.40
C ASN A 21 -13.18 -0.27 -4.39
N GLY A 22 -12.07 0.34 -3.92
CA GLY A 22 -11.12 0.97 -4.83
C GLY A 22 -10.26 2.06 -4.22
N CYS A 23 -9.50 2.74 -5.08
CA CYS A 23 -8.70 3.90 -4.70
C CYS A 23 -9.62 5.06 -4.32
N GLU A 24 -9.43 5.62 -3.12
CA GLU A 24 -10.32 6.64 -2.57
C GLU A 24 -10.45 7.87 -3.48
N GLU A 25 -9.32 8.34 -4.01
CA GLU A 25 -9.27 9.52 -4.88
C GLU A 25 -9.83 9.23 -6.28
N CYS A 26 -9.50 8.08 -6.87
CA CYS A 26 -10.03 7.72 -8.19
C CYS A 26 -11.56 7.51 -8.15
N LEU A 27 -12.09 6.98 -7.04
CA LEU A 27 -13.55 6.86 -6.86
C LEU A 27 -14.23 8.22 -6.79
N LYS A 28 -13.59 9.24 -6.19
CA LYS A 28 -14.12 10.60 -6.11
C LYS A 28 -14.14 11.30 -7.48
N THR A 29 -13.14 11.03 -8.33
CA THR A 29 -13.01 11.67 -9.65
C THR A 29 -13.64 10.87 -10.79
N GLY A 30 -13.97 9.59 -10.56
CA GLY A 30 -14.43 8.67 -11.61
C GLY A 30 -13.29 8.15 -12.49
N ASP A 31 -12.04 8.23 -12.02
CA ASP A 31 -10.87 7.75 -12.75
C ASP A 31 -10.68 6.23 -12.64
N ARG A 32 -9.91 5.69 -13.59
CA ARG A 32 -9.51 4.28 -13.60
C ARG A 32 -8.14 4.06 -12.96
N TRP A 33 -7.91 2.85 -12.50
CA TRP A 33 -6.63 2.37 -11.95
C TRP A 33 -6.31 0.98 -12.49
N VAL A 34 -5.07 0.54 -12.28
CA VAL A 34 -4.58 -0.79 -12.67
C VAL A 34 -4.61 -1.72 -11.46
N HIS A 35 -3.86 -1.40 -10.41
CA HIS A 35 -3.79 -2.16 -9.16
C HIS A 35 -3.92 -1.26 -7.94
N LEU A 36 -4.37 -1.84 -6.84
CA LEU A 36 -4.61 -1.17 -5.57
C LEU A 36 -3.55 -1.54 -4.52
N ARG A 37 -3.27 -0.57 -3.65
CA ARG A 37 -2.35 -0.69 -2.53
C ARG A 37 -3.01 -0.16 -1.27
N LEU A 38 -2.98 -0.95 -0.21
CA LEU A 38 -3.50 -0.61 1.10
C LEU A 38 -2.36 -0.13 2.01
N CYS A 39 -2.46 1.07 2.57
CA CYS A 39 -1.54 1.54 3.59
C CYS A 39 -1.81 0.83 4.92
N LYS A 40 -0.85 0.06 5.41
CA LYS A 40 -0.96 -0.70 6.67
C LYS A 40 -0.79 0.14 7.93
N ILE A 41 -0.65 1.45 7.79
CA ILE A 41 -0.48 2.38 8.92
C ILE A 41 -1.80 3.11 9.19
N CYS A 42 -2.56 3.48 8.15
CA CYS A 42 -3.77 4.29 8.29
C CYS A 42 -5.02 3.76 7.57
N GLY A 43 -4.90 2.70 6.78
CA GLY A 43 -6.00 2.09 6.03
C GLY A 43 -6.35 2.78 4.70
N HIS A 44 -5.54 3.73 4.23
CA HIS A 44 -5.77 4.39 2.94
C HIS A 44 -5.58 3.41 1.77
N VAL A 45 -6.46 3.44 0.77
CA VAL A 45 -6.31 2.64 -0.46
C VAL A 45 -5.96 3.56 -1.62
N GLY A 46 -4.76 3.38 -2.17
CA GLY A 46 -4.23 4.14 -3.29
C GLY A 46 -3.99 3.28 -4.52
N CYS A 47 -4.07 3.86 -5.72
CA CYS A 47 -3.66 3.19 -6.94
C CYS A 47 -2.12 3.17 -7.10
N CYS A 48 -1.60 2.10 -7.68
CA CYS A 48 -0.16 1.87 -7.85
C CYS A 48 0.53 2.85 -8.82
N ASP A 49 1.85 2.81 -8.89
CA ASP A 49 2.66 3.64 -9.80
C ASP A 49 2.44 3.39 -11.29
N SER A 50 1.94 2.21 -11.66
CA SER A 50 1.51 1.89 -13.03
C SER A 50 0.15 2.49 -13.38
N SER A 51 -0.60 2.98 -12.40
CA SER A 51 -1.85 3.72 -12.63
C SER A 51 -1.54 5.18 -12.97
N PRO A 52 -2.38 5.86 -13.78
CA PRO A 52 -2.11 7.23 -14.23
C PRO A 52 -1.94 8.22 -13.06
N ASN A 53 -2.67 8.01 -11.96
CA ASN A 53 -2.72 8.94 -10.84
C ASN A 53 -1.69 8.70 -9.73
N LYS A 54 -1.13 7.48 -9.60
CA LYS A 54 -0.10 7.11 -8.62
C LYS A 54 -0.42 7.51 -7.17
N HIS A 55 -1.66 7.29 -6.74
CA HIS A 55 -2.14 7.77 -5.44
C HIS A 55 -1.43 7.12 -4.25
N ALA A 56 -1.00 5.85 -4.35
CA ALA A 56 -0.25 5.20 -3.28
C ALA A 56 1.06 5.93 -2.96
N THR A 57 1.80 6.33 -4.00
CA THR A 57 3.08 7.05 -3.87
C THR A 57 2.88 8.49 -3.44
N LYS A 58 1.86 9.18 -3.97
CA LYS A 58 1.48 10.52 -3.50
C LYS A 58 1.11 10.51 -2.02
N HIS A 59 0.37 9.50 -1.58
CA HIS A 59 0.02 9.29 -0.18
C HIS A 59 1.28 9.11 0.69
N PHE A 60 2.22 8.26 0.27
CA PHE A 60 3.50 8.12 0.95
C PHE A 60 4.22 9.47 1.10
N HIS A 61 4.33 10.27 0.03
CA HIS A 61 4.98 11.58 0.11
C HIS A 61 4.25 12.59 1.00
N ALA A 62 2.92 12.47 1.13
CA ALA A 62 2.12 13.38 1.94
C ALA A 62 2.11 13.02 3.43
N THR A 63 2.11 11.73 3.76
CA THR A 63 1.96 11.25 5.15
C THR A 63 3.21 10.60 5.72
N ASN A 64 4.21 10.35 4.88
CA ASN A 64 5.42 9.62 5.24
C ASN A 64 5.13 8.20 5.76
N HIS A 65 4.07 7.55 5.24
CA HIS A 65 3.71 6.16 5.58
C HIS A 65 4.50 5.16 4.74
N PRO A 66 5.57 4.54 5.26
CA PRO A 66 6.50 3.76 4.45
C PRO A 66 5.91 2.45 3.90
N ILE A 67 4.91 1.87 4.59
CA ILE A 67 4.45 0.50 4.31
C ILE A 67 3.07 0.47 3.65
N ILE A 68 3.02 -0.24 2.53
CA ILE A 68 1.80 -0.62 1.82
C ILE A 68 1.73 -2.15 1.66
N GLN A 69 0.52 -2.66 1.48
CA GLN A 69 0.21 -4.04 1.13
C GLN A 69 -0.46 -4.06 -0.24
N SER A 70 -0.26 -5.12 -1.02
CA SER A 70 -1.10 -5.36 -2.19
C SER A 70 -2.56 -5.51 -1.76
N PHE A 71 -3.47 -4.86 -2.46
CA PHE A 71 -4.91 -5.01 -2.23
C PHE A 71 -5.57 -5.74 -3.40
N GLU A 72 -4.80 -6.60 -4.06
CA GLU A 72 -5.27 -7.43 -5.18
C GLU A 72 -5.68 -8.82 -4.68
N PRO A 73 -6.70 -9.45 -5.27
CA PRO A 73 -7.14 -10.78 -4.87
C PRO A 73 -6.01 -11.82 -5.01
N GLY A 74 -5.66 -12.47 -3.89
CA GLY A 74 -4.63 -13.52 -3.86
C GLY A 74 -3.20 -13.02 -3.64
N GLU A 75 -3.00 -11.72 -3.47
CA GLU A 75 -1.71 -11.13 -3.12
C GLU A 75 -1.77 -10.49 -1.73
N ASP A 76 -0.83 -10.84 -0.85
CA ASP A 76 -0.74 -10.24 0.51
C ASP A 76 0.63 -9.63 0.82
N TRP A 77 1.50 -9.52 -0.20
CA TRP A 77 2.85 -8.97 -0.05
C TRP A 77 2.82 -7.51 0.42
N LEU A 78 3.86 -7.15 1.17
CA LEU A 78 4.13 -5.82 1.69
C LEU A 78 5.26 -5.16 0.90
N TRP A 79 5.23 -3.84 0.81
CA TRP A 79 6.31 -3.04 0.23
C TRP A 79 6.64 -1.85 1.11
N CYS A 80 7.94 -1.63 1.32
CA CYS A 80 8.47 -0.47 1.99
C CYS A 80 9.01 0.53 0.97
N TYR A 81 8.43 1.73 0.90
CA TYR A 81 8.91 2.80 0.01
C TYR A 81 10.32 3.30 0.38
N VAL A 82 10.68 3.27 1.67
CA VAL A 82 11.97 3.78 2.16
C VAL A 82 13.09 2.81 1.83
N ASP A 83 12.88 1.54 2.17
CA ASP A 83 13.88 0.48 1.96
C ASP A 83 13.86 -0.09 0.54
N GLN A 84 12.79 0.19 -0.22
CA GLN A 84 12.54 -0.33 -1.58
C GLN A 84 12.62 -1.86 -1.66
N ILE A 85 12.04 -2.52 -0.66
CA ILE A 85 11.97 -3.97 -0.58
C ILE A 85 10.52 -4.46 -0.53
N ALA A 86 10.29 -5.59 -1.20
CA ALA A 86 9.09 -6.40 -1.05
C ALA A 86 9.30 -7.42 0.09
N MET A 87 8.26 -7.65 0.87
CA MET A 87 8.26 -8.59 1.99
C MET A 87 7.01 -9.43 1.94
N GLU A 88 7.11 -10.66 2.42
CA GLU A 88 5.93 -11.48 2.68
C GLU A 88 5.35 -11.11 4.04
N PRO A 89 4.01 -11.09 4.18
CA PRO A 89 3.36 -10.95 5.47
C PRO A 89 3.77 -12.15 6.34
N ALA A 90 4.11 -11.92 7.60
CA ALA A 90 4.45 -13.00 8.53
C ALA A 90 3.17 -13.77 8.92
N GLY A 91 2.73 -14.70 8.07
CA GLY A 91 1.50 -15.45 8.33
C GLY A 91 0.97 -16.36 7.20
N SER A 92 1.82 -16.84 6.30
CA SER A 92 1.46 -17.92 5.35
C SER A 92 1.45 -19.29 6.02
#